data_AF-A0A388QWG8-F1
#
_entry.id   AF-A0A388QWG8-F1
#
_cell.length_a   1.000
_cell.length_b   1.000
_cell.length_c   1.000
_cell.angle_alpha   90.00
_cell.angle_beta   90.00
_cell.angle_gamma   90.00
#
_symmetry.space_group_name_H-M   'P 1'
#
loop_
_entity.id
_entity.type
_entity.pdbx_description
1 polymer ?
#
loop_
_entity_poly.entity_id
_entity_poly.type
_entity_poly.pdbx_seq_one_letter_code
_entity_poly.pdbx_strand_id
1 'polypeptide(L)'
;MKAADFDAVEPTLLVGLDLGRRLQEPKAMIVEQLTGMAVEAAFLRQLDPVTLVDGGVSAGERLALLAAQSTELQGLTQSVLEFSKQATADDFERYFAIFRRDGELAAVRWAKERLGK
;
A
#
# COMPACT_ATOMS: atom_id res chain seq x y z
N MET A 1 17.29 5.11 26.85
CA MET A 1 15.95 4.78 27.37
C MET A 1 15.48 3.54 26.62
N LYS A 2 15.01 2.53 27.34
CA LYS A 2 14.95 1.11 26.94
C LYS A 2 13.84 0.85 25.91
N ALA A 3 14.03 -0.20 25.11
CA ALA A 3 13.06 -0.85 24.23
C ALA A 3 11.88 -1.50 25.01
N ALA A 4 11.26 -0.75 25.92
CA ALA A 4 10.33 -1.26 26.93
C ALA A 4 8.84 -1.20 26.51
N ASP A 5 8.50 -0.57 25.38
CA ASP A 5 7.08 -0.32 25.06
C ASP A 5 6.47 -1.31 24.04
N PHE A 6 7.24 -2.28 23.52
CA PHE A 6 6.66 -3.32 22.64
C PHE A 6 6.27 -4.62 23.36
N ASP A 7 6.92 -4.92 24.49
CA ASP A 7 6.61 -6.13 25.28
C ASP A 7 5.22 -6.07 25.95
N ALA A 8 4.59 -4.89 26.00
CA ALA A 8 3.24 -4.67 26.55
C ALA A 8 2.13 -4.62 25.49
N VAL A 9 2.46 -4.80 24.20
CA VAL A 9 1.48 -4.74 23.12
C VAL A 9 0.57 -5.98 23.16
N GLU A 10 -0.73 -5.77 23.27
CA GLU A 10 -1.71 -6.87 23.32
C GLU A 10 -1.59 -7.78 22.07
N PRO A 11 -1.70 -9.12 22.21
CA PRO A 11 -1.58 -10.07 21.09
C PRO A 11 -2.48 -9.73 19.88
N THR A 12 -3.67 -9.17 20.13
CA THR A 12 -4.60 -8.73 19.09
C THR A 12 -4.02 -7.62 18.21
N LEU A 13 -3.23 -6.71 18.80
CA LEU A 13 -2.61 -5.62 18.06
C LEU A 13 -1.50 -6.13 17.13
N LEU A 14 -0.70 -7.09 17.59
CA LEU A 14 0.31 -7.75 16.76
C LEU A 14 -0.31 -8.50 15.58
N VAL A 15 -1.40 -9.25 15.82
CA VAL A 15 -2.15 -9.94 14.75
C VAL A 15 -2.72 -8.94 13.74
N GLY A 16 -3.25 -7.82 14.22
CA GLY A 16 -3.78 -6.75 13.37
C GLY A 16 -2.72 -6.11 12.47
N LEU A 17 -1.54 -5.80 13.02
CA LEU A 17 -0.41 -5.26 12.26
C LEU A 17 0.14 -6.27 11.26
N ASP A 18 0.25 -7.55 11.63
CA ASP A 18 0.69 -8.60 10.71
C ASP A 18 -0.30 -8.78 9.55
N LEU A 19 -1.60 -8.87 9.85
CA LEU A 19 -2.65 -8.98 8.83
C LEU A 19 -2.62 -7.80 7.86
N GLY A 20 -2.54 -6.57 8.38
CA GLY A 20 -2.45 -5.37 7.57
C GLY A 20 -1.27 -5.40 6.60
N ARG A 21 -0.11 -5.90 7.05
CA ARG A 21 1.10 -6.04 6.22
C ARG A 21 0.99 -7.16 5.19
N ARG A 22 0.42 -8.31 5.53
CA ARG A 22 0.20 -9.42 4.58
C ARG A 22 -0.69 -9.01 3.41
N LEU A 23 -1.72 -8.22 3.69
CA LEU A 23 -2.59 -7.66 2.64
C LEU A 23 -1.87 -6.65 1.72
N GLN A 24 -0.67 -6.20 2.09
CA GLN A 24 0.18 -5.31 1.29
C GLN A 24 1.30 -6.07 0.55
N GLU A 25 1.31 -7.41 0.59
CA GLU A 25 2.36 -8.22 -0.03
C GLU A 25 2.53 -7.98 -1.53
N PRO A 26 3.71 -8.28 -2.10
CA PRO A 26 3.95 -8.20 -3.53
C PRO A 26 2.88 -8.96 -4.31
N LYS A 27 2.26 -8.29 -5.30
CA LYS A 27 1.13 -8.77 -6.15
C LYS A 27 -0.26 -8.62 -5.54
N ALA A 28 -0.40 -8.09 -4.32
CA ALA A 28 -1.70 -7.63 -3.85
C ALA A 28 -2.28 -6.59 -4.83
N MET A 29 -3.56 -6.71 -5.12
CA MET A 29 -4.30 -5.70 -5.85
C MET A 29 -4.28 -4.37 -5.09
N ILE A 30 -4.42 -3.25 -5.78
CA ILE A 30 -4.47 -1.90 -5.19
C ILE A 30 -5.54 -1.85 -4.10
N VAL A 31 -6.69 -2.49 -4.30
CA VAL A 31 -7.76 -2.57 -3.29
C VAL A 31 -7.32 -3.34 -2.04
N GLU A 32 -6.57 -4.43 -2.20
CA GLU A 32 -6.05 -5.24 -1.10
C GLU A 32 -4.96 -4.46 -0.34
N GLN A 33 -4.09 -3.76 -1.06
CA GLN A 33 -3.07 -2.89 -0.47
C GLN A 33 -3.71 -1.76 0.35
N LEU A 34 -4.69 -1.04 -0.20
CA LEU A 34 -5.41 0.02 0.51
C LEU A 34 -6.14 -0.52 1.75
N THR A 35 -6.73 -1.70 1.65
CA THR A 35 -7.39 -2.38 2.77
C THR A 35 -6.37 -2.74 3.85
N GLY A 36 -5.24 -3.34 3.47
CA GLY A 36 -4.14 -3.67 4.39
C GLY A 36 -3.58 -2.46 5.11
N MET A 37 -3.36 -1.35 4.39
CA MET A 37 -2.93 -0.08 4.98
C MET A 37 -3.96 0.47 5.96
N ALA A 38 -5.26 0.38 5.63
CA ALA A 38 -6.33 0.84 6.51
C ALA A 38 -6.41 0.02 7.81
N VAL A 39 -6.28 -1.31 7.69
CA VAL A 39 -6.20 -2.22 8.84
C VAL A 39 -4.99 -1.88 9.70
N GLU A 40 -3.79 -1.80 9.10
CA GLU A 40 -2.56 -1.50 9.83
C GLU A 40 -2.66 -0.13 10.54
N ALA A 41 -3.14 0.90 9.83
CA ALA A 41 -3.33 2.22 10.40
C ALA A 41 -4.35 2.24 11.55
N ALA A 42 -5.37 1.40 11.54
CA ALA A 42 -6.34 1.31 12.63
C ALA A 42 -5.70 0.76 13.92
N PHE A 43 -4.74 -0.16 13.81
CA PHE A 43 -3.99 -0.68 14.95
C PHE A 43 -2.90 0.28 15.42
N LEU A 44 -2.15 0.89 14.50
CA LEU A 44 -1.12 1.87 14.85
C LEU A 44 -1.67 3.08 15.60
N ARG A 45 -2.89 3.54 15.29
CA ARG A 45 -3.55 4.66 15.97
C ARG A 45 -3.90 4.37 17.44
N GLN A 46 -3.81 3.12 17.89
CA GLN A 46 -4.03 2.75 19.29
C GLN A 46 -2.75 2.87 20.14
N LEU A 47 -1.59 3.03 19.50
CA LEU A 47 -0.29 3.18 20.17
C LEU A 47 0.05 4.65 20.39
N ASP A 48 0.90 4.92 21.40
CA ASP A 48 1.57 6.22 21.48
C ASP A 48 2.42 6.41 20.21
N PRO A 49 2.40 7.59 19.54
CA PRO A 49 3.16 7.86 18.32
C PRO A 49 4.65 7.53 18.40
N VAL A 50 5.28 7.59 19.59
CA VAL A 50 6.70 7.27 19.76
C VAL A 50 6.97 5.78 20.03
N THR A 51 5.92 4.98 20.21
CA THR A 51 6.03 3.52 20.39
C THR A 51 6.70 2.93 19.16
N LEU A 52 7.82 2.25 19.37
CA LEU A 52 8.50 1.53 18.29
C LEU A 52 7.66 0.32 17.88
N VAL A 53 7.49 0.11 16.57
CA VAL A 53 6.85 -1.07 16.00
C VAL A 53 7.87 -1.93 15.25
N ASP A 54 7.42 -3.04 14.67
CA ASP A 54 8.27 -3.93 13.86
C ASP A 54 9.12 -3.16 12.85
N GLY A 55 10.41 -3.50 12.78
CA GLY A 55 11.38 -2.82 11.92
C GLY A 55 12.00 -1.57 12.54
N GLY A 56 11.69 -1.23 13.80
CA GLY A 56 12.36 -0.17 14.56
C GLY A 56 11.90 1.25 14.22
N VAL A 57 10.84 1.39 13.42
CA VAL A 57 10.17 2.67 13.16
C VAL A 57 9.13 2.96 14.24
N SER A 58 8.87 4.22 14.54
CA SER A 58 7.79 4.59 15.45
C SER A 58 6.41 4.42 14.80
N ALA A 59 5.37 4.21 15.61
CA ALA A 59 4.00 4.12 15.13
C ALA A 59 3.56 5.36 14.33
N GLY A 60 4.00 6.55 14.77
CA GLY A 60 3.78 7.81 14.06
C GLY A 60 4.47 7.85 12.69
N GLU A 61 5.73 7.43 12.61
CA GLU A 61 6.46 7.32 11.33
C GLU A 61 5.80 6.32 10.39
N ARG A 62 5.38 5.15 10.91
CA ARG A 62 4.70 4.14 10.09
C ARG A 62 3.37 4.64 9.55
N LEU A 63 2.58 5.36 10.35
CA LEU A 63 1.36 6.02 9.90
C LEU A 63 1.62 7.03 8.77
N ALA A 64 2.69 7.82 8.88
CA ALA A 64 3.07 8.78 7.83
C ALA A 64 3.47 8.06 6.52
N LEU A 65 4.21 6.95 6.62
CA LEU A 65 4.56 6.12 5.46
C LEU A 65 3.31 5.52 4.79
N LEU A 66 2.38 4.96 5.57
CA LEU A 66 1.11 4.42 5.06
C LEU A 66 0.28 5.51 4.37
N ALA A 67 0.24 6.72 4.92
CA ALA A 67 -0.45 7.85 4.31
C ALA A 67 0.17 8.25 2.96
N ALA A 68 1.50 8.36 2.89
CA ALA A 68 2.21 8.69 1.67
C ALA A 68 1.98 7.62 0.58
N GLN A 69 2.05 6.35 0.96
CA GLN A 69 1.82 5.23 0.06
C GLN A 69 0.37 5.18 -0.45
N SER A 70 -0.62 5.47 0.41
CA SER A 70 -2.02 5.58 0.02
C SER A 70 -2.25 6.70 -0.99
N THR A 71 -1.63 7.87 -0.78
CA THR A 71 -1.68 8.98 -1.76
C THR A 71 -1.05 8.60 -3.10
N GLU A 72 0.07 7.88 -3.10
CA GLU A 72 0.68 7.35 -4.33
C GLU A 72 -0.29 6.43 -5.08
N LEU A 73 -0.90 5.45 -4.40
CA LEU A 73 -1.85 4.51 -4.99
C LEU A 73 -3.11 5.21 -5.54
N GLN A 74 -3.61 6.23 -4.84
CA GLN A 74 -4.72 7.05 -5.33
C GLN A 74 -4.33 7.79 -6.61
N GLY A 75 -3.13 8.38 -6.67
CA GLY A 75 -2.62 9.04 -7.87
C GLY A 75 -2.42 8.08 -9.04
N LEU A 76 -1.96 6.86 -8.77
CA LEU A 76 -1.86 5.79 -9.75
C LEU A 76 -3.23 5.37 -10.29
N THR A 77 -4.23 5.23 -9.42
CA THR A 77 -5.62 4.91 -9.81
C THR A 77 -6.21 5.99 -10.72
N GLN A 78 -6.01 7.26 -10.39
CA GLN A 78 -6.42 8.39 -11.24
C GLN A 78 -5.73 8.34 -12.61
N SER A 79 -4.44 7.97 -12.65
CA SER A 79 -3.69 7.84 -13.91
C SER A 79 -4.28 6.74 -14.81
N VAL A 80 -4.81 5.65 -14.25
CA VAL A 80 -5.47 4.59 -15.03
C VAL A 80 -6.79 5.07 -15.62
N LEU A 81 -7.55 5.86 -14.85
CA LEU A 81 -8.79 6.47 -15.35
C LEU A 81 -8.50 7.38 -16.55
N GLU A 82 -7.49 8.24 -16.46
CA GLU A 82 -7.10 9.09 -17.58
C GLU A 82 -6.57 8.28 -18.77
N PHE A 83 -5.74 7.25 -18.52
CA PHE A 83 -5.28 6.32 -19.56
C PHE A 83 -6.44 5.69 -20.30
N SER A 84 -7.45 5.20 -19.58
CA SER A 84 -8.59 4.49 -20.17
C SER A 84 -9.42 5.35 -21.15
N LYS A 85 -9.40 6.67 -21.00
CA LYS A 85 -10.14 7.60 -21.88
C LYS A 85 -9.49 7.76 -23.25
N GLN A 86 -8.18 7.54 -23.35
CA GLN A 86 -7.40 7.78 -24.57
C GLN A 86 -6.65 6.55 -25.09
N ALA A 87 -6.69 5.44 -24.35
CA ALA A 87 -6.04 4.19 -24.72
C ALA A 87 -6.66 3.57 -25.97
N THR A 88 -5.79 3.04 -26.83
CA THR A 88 -6.19 2.22 -27.97
C THR A 88 -6.43 0.76 -27.54
N ALA A 89 -6.96 -0.07 -28.44
CA ALA A 89 -7.08 -1.51 -28.21
C ALA A 89 -5.71 -2.15 -27.92
N ASP A 90 -4.68 -1.80 -28.69
CA ASP A 90 -3.30 -2.28 -28.49
C ASP A 90 -2.74 -1.88 -27.11
N ASP A 91 -3.07 -0.66 -26.64
CA ASP A 91 -2.67 -0.22 -25.31
C ASP A 91 -3.34 -1.06 -24.21
N PHE A 92 -4.62 -1.42 -24.36
CA PHE A 92 -5.31 -2.33 -23.43
C PHE A 92 -4.75 -3.75 -23.48
N GLU A 93 -4.46 -4.29 -24.66
CA GLU A 93 -3.83 -5.61 -24.80
C GLU A 93 -2.49 -5.64 -24.05
N ARG A 94 -1.69 -4.59 -24.22
CA ARG A 94 -0.41 -4.46 -23.52
C ARG A 94 -0.59 -4.32 -22.00
N TYR A 95 -1.55 -3.50 -21.56
CA TYR A 95 -1.89 -3.35 -20.15
C TYR A 95 -2.22 -4.70 -19.50
N PHE A 96 -3.14 -5.47 -20.10
CA PHE A 96 -3.56 -6.75 -19.56
C PHE A 96 -2.49 -7.84 -19.68
N ALA A 97 -1.57 -7.74 -20.64
CA ALA A 97 -0.40 -8.61 -20.70
C ALA A 97 0.54 -8.37 -19.51
N ILE A 98 0.80 -7.11 -19.17
CA ILE A 98 1.62 -6.73 -18.00
C ILE A 98 0.89 -7.12 -16.71
N PHE A 99 -0.42 -6.86 -16.60
CA PHE A 99 -1.23 -7.21 -15.44
C PHE A 99 -1.13 -8.70 -15.10
N ARG A 100 -1.27 -9.58 -16.11
CA ARG A 100 -1.19 -11.03 -15.91
C ARG A 100 0.22 -11.52 -15.57
N ARG A 101 1.26 -10.89 -16.11
CA ARG A 101 2.65 -11.31 -15.93
C ARG A 101 3.25 -10.82 -14.62
N ASP A 102 3.04 -9.54 -14.33
CA ASP A 102 3.76 -8.80 -13.29
C ASP A 102 2.85 -8.24 -12.18
N GLY A 103 1.53 -8.32 -12.36
CA GLY A 103 0.53 -7.84 -11.41
C GLY A 103 -0.01 -6.44 -11.70
N GLU A 104 -1.04 -6.05 -10.96
CA GLU A 104 -1.78 -4.79 -11.16
C GLU A 104 -0.88 -3.56 -11.08
N LEU A 105 -0.06 -3.44 -10.04
CA LEU A 105 0.75 -2.25 -9.81
C LEU A 105 1.75 -1.98 -10.95
N ALA A 106 2.30 -3.04 -11.56
CA ALA A 106 3.18 -2.92 -12.72
C ALA A 106 2.43 -2.42 -13.96
N ALA A 107 1.23 -2.95 -14.20
CA ALA A 107 0.37 -2.54 -15.31
C ALA A 107 -0.06 -1.07 -15.17
N VAL A 108 -0.44 -0.66 -13.95
CA VAL A 108 -0.86 0.70 -13.64
C VAL A 108 0.29 1.71 -13.79
N ARG A 109 1.50 1.36 -13.33
CA ARG A 109 2.69 2.21 -13.54
C ARG A 109 3.02 2.37 -15.02
N TRP A 110 2.94 1.28 -15.79
CA TRP A 110 3.12 1.34 -17.24
C TRP A 110 2.05 2.23 -17.91
N ALA A 111 0.78 2.12 -17.52
CA ALA A 111 -0.30 2.96 -18.05
C ALA A 111 -0.05 4.45 -17.80
N LYS A 112 0.42 4.81 -16.59
CA LYS A 112 0.83 6.18 -16.26
C LYS A 112 1.97 6.67 -17.13
N GLU A 113 3.01 5.86 -17.36
CA GLU A 113 4.12 6.22 -18.25
C GLU A 113 3.66 6.40 -19.71
N ARG A 114 2.69 5.58 -20.15
CA ARG A 114 2.13 5.64 -21.49
C ARG A 114 1.36 6.93 -21.77
N LEU A 115 0.72 7.53 -20.76
CA LEU A 115 0.08 8.85 -20.84
C LEU A 115 1.07 10.00 -21.10
N GLY A 116 2.32 9.86 -20.62
CA GLY A 116 3.36 10.87 -20.77
C GLY A 116 4.09 10.84 -22.12
N LYS A 117 3.70 9.94 -23.03
CA LYS A 117 4.23 9.78 -24.38
C LYS A 117 3.16 10.11 -25.41
#